data_AF-A0A944WG36-F1
#
_entry.id   AF-A0A944WG36-F1
#
_cell.length_a   1.000
_cell.length_b   1.000
_cell.length_c   1.000
_cell.angle_alpha   90.00
_cell.angle_beta   90.00
_cell.angle_gamma   90.00
#
_symmetry.space_group_name_H-M   'P 1'
#
loop_
_entity.id
_entity.type
_entity.pdbx_description
1 polymer ?
#
loop_
_entity_poly.entity_id
_entity_poly.type
_entity_poly.pdbx_seq_one_letter_code
_entity_poly.pdbx_strand_id
1 'polypeptide(L)'
;MNIRNIRLLPNARSLLWLVVVLSTLAMMKPMEVSAQVIILPTTRTFSIGTSVSVPDRGFIGLGGVRYGALGRTSYGTPGMGMLSLFGASPLFNHRATSQTLGSTQSVLGVQIIDLKELDRQVFQLGGDIVRAKQAAGLLSTPEKELPSRIPLALRNSFSVPR
;
A
#
# COMPACT_ATOMS: atom_id res chain seq x y z
N MET A 1 3.57 -30.08 -81.19
CA MET A 1 3.40 -31.04 -80.08
C MET A 1 4.75 -31.64 -79.73
N ASN A 2 5.44 -31.16 -78.69
CA ASN A 2 6.14 -32.03 -77.73
C ASN A 2 6.63 -31.24 -76.52
N ILE A 3 6.52 -31.89 -75.37
CA ILE A 3 6.60 -31.33 -74.02
C ILE A 3 7.98 -31.70 -73.42
N ARG A 4 8.41 -30.89 -72.44
CA ARG A 4 9.36 -31.19 -71.35
C ARG A 4 10.84 -30.93 -71.63
N ASN A 5 11.40 -30.02 -70.84
CA ASN A 5 12.67 -30.30 -70.15
C ASN A 5 12.76 -29.44 -68.88
N ILE A 6 12.40 -30.07 -67.77
CA ILE A 6 12.55 -29.55 -66.41
C ILE A 6 14.04 -29.60 -66.09
N ARG A 7 14.63 -28.42 -65.86
CA ARG A 7 16.05 -28.31 -65.46
C ARG A 7 16.24 -28.98 -64.11
N LEU A 8 17.10 -29.99 -64.10
CA LEU A 8 17.58 -30.70 -62.93
C LEU A 8 18.19 -29.71 -61.92
N LEU A 9 17.65 -29.72 -60.70
CA LEU A 9 18.24 -29.05 -59.54
C LEU A 9 19.62 -29.64 -59.23
N PRO A 10 20.69 -28.84 -59.12
CA PRO A 10 21.83 -29.23 -58.31
C PRO A 10 21.41 -29.05 -56.84
N ASN A 11 22.00 -29.81 -55.91
CA ASN A 11 21.92 -29.58 -54.46
C ASN A 11 20.93 -30.46 -53.67
N ALA A 12 20.78 -31.74 -54.04
CA ALA A 12 20.17 -32.76 -53.17
C ALA A 12 20.87 -32.86 -51.78
N ARG A 13 22.17 -32.54 -51.69
CA ARG A 13 22.93 -32.49 -50.43
C ARG A 13 22.53 -31.34 -49.51
N SER A 14 22.13 -30.19 -50.06
CA SER A 14 21.69 -29.03 -49.27
C SER A 14 20.31 -29.27 -48.67
N LEU A 15 19.42 -29.96 -49.39
CA LEU A 15 18.09 -30.30 -48.91
C LEU A 15 18.16 -31.33 -47.77
N LEU A 16 19.06 -32.31 -47.84
CA LEU A 16 19.27 -33.28 -46.76
C LEU A 16 19.75 -32.60 -45.47
N TRP A 17 20.69 -31.64 -45.56
CA TRP A 17 21.12 -30.87 -44.40
C TRP A 17 19.98 -30.05 -43.78
N LEU A 18 19.16 -29.42 -44.63
CA LEU A 18 18.00 -28.66 -44.16
C LEU A 18 16.98 -29.57 -43.46
N VAL A 19 16.75 -30.78 -43.97
CA VAL A 19 15.86 -31.77 -43.34
C VAL A 19 16.42 -32.28 -42.02
N VAL A 20 17.74 -32.52 -41.92
CA VAL A 20 18.39 -32.95 -40.66
C VAL A 20 18.36 -31.84 -39.62
N VAL A 21 18.65 -30.59 -40.02
CA VAL A 21 18.58 -29.42 -39.14
C VAL A 21 17.14 -29.16 -38.69
N LEU A 22 16.16 -29.28 -39.59
CA LEU A 22 14.74 -29.10 -39.25
C LEU A 22 14.23 -30.23 -38.35
N SER A 23 14.67 -31.47 -38.57
CA SER A 23 14.32 -32.64 -37.75
C SER A 23 14.92 -32.56 -36.34
N THR A 24 16.17 -32.13 -36.22
CA THR A 24 16.82 -31.93 -34.91
C THR A 24 16.19 -30.76 -34.14
N LEU A 25 15.80 -29.69 -34.84
CA LEU A 25 15.08 -28.57 -34.25
C LEU A 25 13.66 -28.96 -33.81
N ALA A 26 12.96 -29.82 -34.55
CA ALA A 26 11.64 -30.34 -34.18
C ALA A 26 11.66 -31.34 -33.01
N MET A 27 12.79 -32.03 -32.78
CA MET A 27 12.97 -32.95 -31.66
C MET A 27 13.31 -32.24 -30.34
N MET A 28 13.66 -30.94 -30.37
CA MET A 28 13.80 -30.13 -29.16
C MET A 28 12.40 -29.86 -28.57
N LYS A 29 11.90 -30.81 -27.79
CA LYS A 29 10.74 -30.55 -26.93
C LYS A 29 11.13 -29.48 -25.92
N PRO A 30 10.34 -28.41 -25.73
CA PRO A 30 10.55 -27.51 -24.62
C PRO A 30 10.43 -28.34 -23.34
N MET A 31 11.52 -28.42 -22.57
CA MET A 31 11.47 -29.02 -21.25
C MET A 31 10.67 -28.05 -20.38
N GLU A 32 9.40 -28.39 -20.12
CA GLU A 32 8.58 -27.65 -19.16
C GLU A 32 9.17 -27.86 -17.76
N VAL A 33 10.09 -26.97 -17.39
CA VAL A 33 10.58 -26.88 -16.01
C VAL A 33 9.43 -26.27 -15.19
N SER A 34 8.64 -27.15 -14.58
CA SER A 34 7.62 -26.76 -13.61
C SER A 34 8.34 -26.35 -12.32
N ALA A 35 8.84 -25.11 -12.29
CA ALA A 35 9.42 -24.52 -11.09
C ALA A 35 8.27 -24.26 -10.10
N GLN A 36 8.18 -25.10 -9.07
CA GLN A 36 7.24 -24.90 -7.98
C GLN A 36 7.70 -23.72 -7.13
N VAL A 37 7.12 -22.54 -7.37
CA VAL A 37 7.38 -21.35 -6.55
C VAL A 37 6.53 -21.43 -5.30
N ILE A 38 7.12 -21.88 -4.19
CA ILE A 38 6.50 -21.77 -2.87
C ILE A 38 6.72 -20.33 -2.40
N ILE A 39 5.67 -19.50 -2.50
CA ILE A 39 5.69 -18.15 -1.92
C ILE A 39 5.33 -18.27 -0.45
N LEU A 40 6.33 -18.27 0.43
CA LEU A 40 6.08 -18.14 1.86
C LEU A 40 5.83 -16.66 2.20
N PRO A 41 4.83 -16.35 3.06
CA PRO A 41 4.65 -15.00 3.56
C PRO A 41 5.87 -14.60 4.38
N THR A 42 6.60 -13.60 3.90
CA THR A 42 7.72 -13.00 4.65
C THR A 42 7.18 -11.81 5.43
N THR A 43 7.01 -11.99 6.74
CA THR A 43 6.62 -10.89 7.63
C THR A 43 7.87 -10.22 8.18
N ARG A 44 7.87 -8.88 8.20
CA ARG A 44 8.90 -8.09 8.88
C ARG A 44 8.23 -7.33 10.01
N THR A 45 8.63 -7.62 11.25
CA THR A 45 8.07 -6.97 12.43
C THR A 45 9.14 -6.12 13.11
N PHE A 46 8.72 -4.98 13.62
CA PHE A 46 9.53 -4.09 14.43
C PHE A 46 8.78 -3.84 15.74
N SER A 47 9.43 -4.13 16.86
CA SER A 47 8.85 -3.96 18.20
C SER A 47 9.78 -3.15 19.09
N ILE A 48 9.19 -2.32 19.94
CA ILE A 48 9.89 -1.55 20.98
C ILE A 48 9.15 -1.81 22.29
N GLY A 49 9.85 -2.36 23.28
CA GLY A 49 9.35 -2.51 24.65
C GLY A 49 10.20 -1.68 25.59
N THR A 50 9.78 -0.46 25.90
CA THR A 50 10.50 0.44 26.82
C THR A 50 9.50 1.14 27.74
N SER A 51 9.99 1.62 28.89
CA SER A 51 9.23 2.47 29.79
C SER A 51 9.79 3.88 29.71
N VAL A 52 8.91 4.86 29.48
CA VAL A 52 9.27 6.27 29.34
C VAL A 52 8.38 7.12 30.24
N SER A 53 8.97 8.15 30.84
CA SER A 53 8.21 9.19 31.52
C SER A 53 7.98 10.33 30.53
N VAL A 54 6.71 10.63 30.25
CA VAL A 54 6.31 11.65 29.26
C VAL A 54 5.44 12.69 29.98
N PRO A 55 5.73 13.99 29.82
CA PRO A 55 4.86 15.03 30.38
C PRO A 55 3.47 15.00 29.70
N ASP A 56 2.46 15.52 30.39
CA ASP A 56 1.12 15.66 29.78
C ASP A 56 1.18 16.51 28.51
N ARG A 57 0.52 16.05 27.45
CA ARG A 57 0.58 16.60 26.08
C ARG A 57 1.98 16.58 25.47
N GLY A 58 2.90 15.82 26.06
CA GLY A 58 4.25 15.63 25.58
C GLY A 58 4.35 14.60 24.46
N PHE A 59 5.42 14.73 23.68
CA PHE A 59 5.83 13.74 22.69
C PHE A 59 7.24 13.26 23.03
N ILE A 60 7.46 11.95 22.94
CA ILE A 60 8.79 11.37 23.06
C ILE A 60 9.05 10.37 21.93
N GLY A 61 10.27 10.39 21.39
CA GLY A 61 10.73 9.36 20.47
C GLY A 61 11.07 8.09 21.25
N LEU A 62 10.40 6.99 20.93
CA LEU A 62 10.70 5.68 21.53
C LEU A 62 11.90 5.00 20.88
N GLY A 63 12.28 5.45 19.69
CA GLY A 63 13.39 4.94 18.91
C GLY A 63 13.00 4.64 17.47
N GLY A 64 13.95 4.10 16.72
CA GLY A 64 13.74 3.77 15.33
C GLY A 64 14.89 2.96 14.75
N VAL A 65 14.61 2.30 13.63
CA VAL A 65 15.60 1.53 12.88
C VAL A 65 15.76 2.16 11.51
N ARG A 66 17.00 2.45 11.16
CA ARG A 66 17.39 2.89 9.81
C ARG A 66 18.17 1.77 9.16
N TYR A 67 17.76 1.38 7.96
CA TYR A 67 18.45 0.36 7.19
C TYR A 67 18.74 0.86 5.79
N GLY A 68 19.88 0.41 5.26
CA GLY A 68 20.27 0.68 3.90
C GLY A 68 21.04 -0.52 3.36
N ALA A 69 20.67 -1.00 2.18
CA ALA A 69 21.48 -1.97 1.44
C ALA A 69 21.84 -1.39 0.07
N LEU A 70 23.13 -1.48 -0.25
CA LEU A 70 23.70 -1.11 -1.54
C LEU A 70 24.21 -2.39 -2.20
N GLY A 71 23.61 -2.73 -3.34
CA GLY A 71 24.05 -3.83 -4.19
C GLY A 71 24.65 -3.28 -5.47
N ARG A 72 25.81 -3.80 -5.87
CA ARG A 72 26.38 -3.51 -7.18
C ARG A 72 26.77 -4.81 -7.84
N THR A 73 26.22 -5.08 -9.00
CA THR A 73 26.64 -6.18 -9.88
C THR A 73 27.27 -5.58 -11.13
N SER A 74 28.39 -6.14 -11.56
CA SER A 74 29.09 -5.73 -12.77
C SER A 74 29.45 -6.95 -13.59
N TYR A 75 29.00 -6.97 -14.85
CA TYR A 75 29.29 -8.00 -15.85
C TYR A 75 30.04 -7.33 -17.00
N GLY A 76 31.17 -7.89 -17.42
CA GLY A 76 31.95 -7.35 -18.52
C GLY A 76 33.01 -8.33 -18.98
N THR A 77 33.59 -8.07 -20.14
CA THR A 77 34.72 -8.86 -20.65
C THR A 77 35.93 -8.72 -19.72
N PRO A 78 36.53 -9.84 -19.26
CA PRO A 78 37.73 -9.80 -18.44
C PRO A 78 38.83 -8.95 -19.11
N GLY A 79 39.43 -8.02 -18.38
CA GLY A 79 40.50 -7.15 -18.87
C GLY A 79 40.06 -5.86 -19.59
N MET A 80 38.92 -5.85 -20.29
CA MET A 80 38.44 -4.64 -21.02
C MET A 80 37.68 -3.65 -20.13
N GLY A 81 37.05 -4.13 -19.06
CA GLY A 81 36.32 -3.30 -18.10
C GLY A 81 37.19 -2.36 -17.24
N MET A 82 38.53 -2.54 -17.26
CA MET A 82 39.50 -1.79 -16.46
C MET A 82 40.09 -0.58 -17.20
N LEU A 83 39.96 -0.53 -18.52
CA LEU A 83 40.41 0.58 -19.36
C LEU A 83 39.43 1.75 -19.25
N SER A 84 39.89 2.97 -18.95
CA SER A 84 39.00 4.12 -18.73
C SER A 84 38.06 4.42 -19.91
N LEU A 85 38.49 4.15 -21.14
CA LEU A 85 37.70 4.40 -22.35
C LEU A 85 36.60 3.34 -22.59
N PHE A 86 36.89 2.07 -22.33
CA PHE A 86 35.99 0.94 -22.58
C PHE A 86 35.22 0.48 -21.33
N GLY A 87 35.76 0.75 -20.14
CA GLY A 87 35.21 0.35 -18.85
C GLY A 87 34.02 1.18 -18.38
N ALA A 88 33.80 2.36 -18.95
CA ALA A 88 32.60 3.16 -18.76
C ALA A 88 31.54 2.92 -19.86
N SER A 89 31.91 2.23 -20.94
CA SER A 89 31.04 2.03 -22.08
C SER A 89 30.02 0.90 -21.80
N PRO A 90 28.71 1.14 -22.00
CA PRO A 90 27.66 0.14 -21.75
C PRO A 90 27.76 -1.10 -22.66
N LEU A 91 28.59 -1.05 -23.70
CA LEU A 91 28.87 -2.18 -24.61
C LEU A 91 29.79 -3.24 -24.00
N PHE A 92 30.65 -2.89 -23.04
CA PHE A 92 31.68 -3.80 -22.50
C PHE A 92 31.65 -3.91 -20.96
N ASN A 93 30.82 -3.11 -20.29
CA ASN A 93 30.67 -3.14 -18.84
C ASN A 93 29.21 -2.86 -18.45
N HIS A 94 28.44 -3.92 -18.26
CA HIS A 94 27.08 -3.85 -17.71
C HIS A 94 27.17 -3.73 -16.19
N ARG A 95 26.73 -2.59 -15.66
CA ARG A 95 26.68 -2.34 -14.21
C ARG A 95 25.23 -2.19 -13.81
N ALA A 96 24.76 -2.99 -12.85
CA ALA A 96 23.52 -2.72 -12.15
C ALA A 96 23.85 -2.29 -10.73
N THR A 97 23.31 -1.14 -10.34
CA THR A 97 23.40 -0.64 -8.97
C THR A 97 21.99 -0.65 -8.40
N SER A 98 21.81 -1.29 -7.26
CA SER A 98 20.58 -1.32 -6.49
C SER A 98 20.83 -0.65 -5.15
N GLN A 99 19.88 0.19 -4.75
CA GLN A 99 19.89 0.81 -3.44
C GLN A 99 18.52 0.60 -2.80
N THR A 100 18.52 0.16 -1.56
CA THR A 100 17.32 0.08 -0.73
C THR A 100 17.60 0.88 0.54
N LEU A 101 16.72 1.81 0.86
CA LEU A 101 16.79 2.62 2.07
C LEU A 101 15.45 2.54 2.77
N GLY A 102 15.46 2.50 4.10
CA GLY A 102 14.26 2.58 4.90
C GLY A 102 14.53 3.12 6.29
N SER A 103 13.53 3.77 6.85
CA SER A 103 13.57 4.33 8.19
C SER A 103 12.23 4.11 8.84
N THR A 104 12.23 3.43 9.97
CA THR A 104 11.05 3.24 10.82
C THR A 104 11.30 3.99 12.11
N GLN A 105 10.38 4.87 12.49
CA GLN A 105 10.45 5.63 13.74
C GLN A 105 9.16 5.41 14.55
N SER A 106 9.29 5.32 15.86
CA SER A 106 8.16 5.22 16.79
C SER A 106 8.18 6.43 17.71
N VAL A 107 7.02 7.08 17.80
CA VAL A 107 6.80 8.26 18.62
C VAL A 107 5.59 8.00 19.50
N LEU A 108 5.72 8.33 20.78
CA LEU A 108 4.64 8.25 21.74
C LEU A 108 4.17 9.66 22.09
N GLY A 109 2.87 9.92 21.87
CA GLY A 109 2.19 11.10 22.39
C GLY A 109 1.29 10.69 23.55
N VAL A 110 1.36 11.41 24.66
CA VAL A 110 0.53 11.15 25.85
C VAL A 110 -0.35 12.37 26.10
N GLN A 111 -1.65 12.12 26.31
CA GLN A 111 -2.60 13.16 26.71
C GLN A 111 -3.46 12.61 27.84
N ILE A 112 -3.41 13.28 28.99
CA ILE A 112 -4.29 13.01 30.12
C ILE A 112 -5.53 13.87 29.94
N ILE A 113 -6.71 13.23 29.95
CA ILE A 113 -7.99 13.90 29.76
C ILE A 113 -8.70 14.00 31.10
N ASP A 114 -8.91 15.23 31.57
CA ASP A 114 -9.86 15.50 32.66
C ASP A 114 -11.28 15.55 32.10
N LEU A 115 -12.02 14.46 32.29
CA LEU A 115 -13.38 14.32 31.80
C LEU A 115 -14.34 15.36 32.41
N LYS A 116 -14.12 15.77 33.65
CA LYS A 116 -15.02 16.69 34.34
C LYS A 116 -14.93 18.10 33.76
N GLU A 117 -13.71 18.56 33.52
CA GLU A 117 -13.50 19.86 32.90
C GLU A 117 -13.87 19.84 31.41
N LEU A 118 -13.61 18.73 30.71
CA LEU A 118 -14.05 18.56 29.33
C LEU A 118 -15.58 18.62 29.21
N ASP A 119 -16.31 17.91 30.06
CA ASP A 119 -17.78 17.96 30.09
C ASP A 119 -18.29 19.37 30.36
N ARG A 120 -17.68 20.09 31.32
CA ARG A 120 -18.04 21.49 31.61
C ARG A 120 -17.88 22.39 30.38
N GLN A 121 -16.78 22.23 29.63
CA GLN A 121 -16.52 22.98 28.41
C GLN A 121 -17.50 22.61 27.30
N VAL A 122 -17.80 21.32 27.14
CA VAL A 122 -18.79 20.83 26.16
C VAL A 122 -20.18 21.37 26.48
N PHE A 123 -20.60 21.39 27.75
CA PHE A 123 -21.89 21.95 28.15
C PHE A 123 -21.97 23.46 27.92
N GLN A 124 -20.88 24.20 28.17
CA GLN A 124 -20.83 25.63 27.88
C GLN A 124 -20.94 25.90 26.38
N LEU A 125 -20.13 25.22 25.58
CA LEU A 125 -20.16 25.32 24.13
C LEU A 125 -21.53 24.94 23.56
N GLY A 126 -22.14 23.86 24.05
CA GLY A 126 -23.48 23.43 23.67
C GLY A 126 -24.54 24.48 24.00
N GLY A 127 -24.48 25.07 25.20
CA GLY A 127 -25.37 26.16 25.60
C GLY A 127 -25.23 27.40 24.73
N ASP A 128 -24.01 27.76 24.34
CA ASP A 128 -23.73 28.90 23.46
C ASP A 128 -24.20 28.65 22.02
N ILE A 129 -24.02 27.43 21.51
CA ILE A 129 -24.53 27.02 20.19
C ILE A 129 -26.06 27.05 20.17
N VAL A 130 -26.73 26.56 21.21
CA VAL A 130 -28.20 26.61 21.31
C VAL A 130 -28.68 28.05 21.32
N ARG A 131 -28.07 28.93 22.14
CA ARG A 131 -28.41 30.36 22.19
C ARG A 131 -28.17 31.05 20.85
N ALA A 132 -27.04 30.79 20.19
CA ALA A 132 -26.72 31.36 18.88
C ALA A 132 -27.70 30.91 17.79
N LYS A 133 -28.06 29.62 17.77
CA LYS A 133 -29.06 29.09 16.83
C LYS A 133 -30.46 29.64 17.10
N GLN A 134 -30.82 29.88 18.37
CA GLN A 134 -32.08 30.52 18.74
C GLN A 134 -32.11 31.99 18.29
N ALA A 135 -31.01 32.73 18.48
CA ALA A 135 -30.88 34.11 18.00
C ALA A 135 -30.90 34.22 16.46
N ALA A 136 -30.36 33.21 15.77
CA ALA A 136 -30.42 33.09 14.31
C ALA A 136 -31.78 32.59 13.78
N GLY A 137 -32.76 32.31 14.66
CA GLY A 137 -34.08 31.79 14.29
C GLY A 137 -34.08 30.36 13.73
N LEU A 138 -32.99 29.61 13.91
CA LEU A 138 -32.82 28.25 13.40
C LEU A 138 -33.34 27.17 14.36
N LEU A 139 -33.59 27.53 15.62
CA LEU A 139 -34.23 26.67 16.61
C LEU A 139 -35.57 27.28 17.03
N SER A 140 -36.59 26.44 17.09
CA SER A 140 -37.88 26.76 17.70
C SER A 140 -37.65 27.22 19.14
N THR A 141 -38.34 28.28 19.59
CA THR A 141 -38.40 28.67 21.01
C THR A 141 -38.66 27.45 21.89
N PRO A 142 -38.03 27.34 23.08
CA PRO A 142 -38.21 26.19 23.96
C PRO A 142 -39.69 25.92 24.09
N GLU A 143 -40.06 24.71 23.69
CA GLU A 143 -41.43 24.23 23.63
C GLU A 143 -42.09 24.54 24.97
N LYS A 144 -43.17 25.32 24.88
CA LYS A 144 -44.08 25.70 25.96
C LYS A 144 -44.14 24.58 27.01
N GLU A 145 -43.69 24.88 28.24
CA GLU A 145 -43.66 23.92 29.36
C GLU A 145 -44.93 23.07 29.33
N LEU A 146 -44.76 21.75 29.32
CA LEU A 146 -45.89 20.84 29.44
C LEU A 146 -46.69 21.26 30.69
N PRO A 147 -48.01 21.45 30.57
CA PRO A 147 -48.81 21.94 31.68
C PRO A 147 -48.64 20.97 32.86
N SER A 148 -48.21 21.50 34.01
CA SER A 148 -47.98 20.75 35.25
C SER A 148 -49.24 20.03 35.78
N ARG A 149 -50.40 20.33 35.20
CA ARG A 149 -51.64 19.58 35.37
C ARG A 149 -52.16 19.14 34.02
N ILE A 150 -52.60 17.88 33.97
CA ILE A 150 -53.43 17.38 32.88
C ILE A 150 -54.59 18.37 32.69
N PRO A 151 -54.76 18.97 31.50
CA PRO A 151 -55.86 19.89 31.26
C PRO A 151 -57.19 19.17 31.53
N LEU A 152 -58.11 19.84 32.22
CA LEU A 152 -59.43 19.30 32.60
C LEU A 152 -60.16 18.62 31.43
N ALA A 153 -59.93 19.09 30.20
CA ALA A 153 -60.46 18.51 28.97
C ALA A 153 -60.07 17.03 28.76
N LEU A 154 -58.85 16.63 29.15
CA LEU A 154 -58.35 15.26 29.07
C LEU A 154 -58.79 14.40 30.27
N ARG A 155 -59.15 15.02 31.40
CA ARG A 155 -59.61 14.29 32.59
C ARG A 155 -61.02 13.72 32.39
N ASN A 156 -61.85 14.44 31.66
CA ASN A 156 -63.25 14.08 31.40
C ASN A 156 -63.41 13.04 30.27
N SER A 157 -62.38 12.83 29.43
CA SER A 157 -62.38 11.80 28.38
C SER A 157 -62.07 10.39 28.89
N PHE A 158 -61.50 10.26 30.09
CA PHE A 158 -61.22 8.95 30.72
C PHE A 158 -62.30 8.48 31.70
N SER A 159 -63.29 9.32 32.02
CA SER A 159 -64.46 8.92 32.80
C SER A 159 -65.56 8.40 31.87
N VAL A 160 -65.47 7.14 31.49
CA VAL A 160 -66.61 6.40 30.92
C VAL A 160 -67.54 6.00 32.08
N PRO A 161 -68.84 6.34 32.06
CA PRO A 161 -69.78 5.78 33.02
C PRO A 161 -70.02 4.30 32.72
N ARG A 162 -69.90 3.45 33.74
CA ARG A 162 -70.41 2.07 33.71
C ARG A 162 -71.93 2.07 33.75
#